data_AF-A0A7C8I849-F1
#
_entry.id   AF-A0A7C8I849-F1
#
_cell.length_a   1.000
_cell.length_b   1.000
_cell.length_c   1.000
_cell.angle_alpha   90.00
_cell.angle_beta   90.00
_cell.angle_gamma   90.00
#
_symmetry.space_group_name_H-M   'P 1'
#
loop_
_entity.id
_entity.type
_entity.pdbx_description
1 polymer ?
#
loop_
_entity_poly.entity_id
_entity_poly.type
_entity_poly.pdbx_seq_one_letter_code
_entity_poly.pdbx_strand_id
1 'polypeptide(L)'
;MDPPPFRFLDLPAELRLMIYPYLFSTHHIHHPLPEPAQHIILIRRSVTMSILRTCQAVYHEAYGPIQNLATDFILHTPPRVILTPMVREEISSVGFGADIRSVRRIFIAISVVYSHLRMQRSSAVPVQSHNILDG
;
A
#
# COMPACT_ATOMS: atom_id res chain seq x y z
N MET A 1 21.17 15.99 31.73
CA MET A 1 22.18 15.12 31.11
C MET A 1 21.41 13.97 30.50
N ASP A 2 21.30 13.93 29.18
CA ASP A 2 20.59 12.85 28.50
C ASP A 2 21.46 11.57 28.53
N PRO A 3 20.85 10.38 28.66
CA PRO A 3 21.59 9.14 28.63
C PRO A 3 22.31 8.97 27.27
N PRO A 4 23.48 8.33 27.24
CA PRO A 4 24.17 8.06 25.98
C PRO A 4 23.30 7.15 25.09
N PRO A 5 23.39 7.32 23.75
CA PRO A 5 22.62 6.51 22.83
C PRO A 5 23.04 5.04 22.89
N PHE A 6 22.05 4.16 22.75
CA PHE A 6 22.27 2.72 22.74
C PHE A 6 23.05 2.27 21.51
N ARG A 7 24.09 1.44 21.70
CA ARG A 7 24.92 0.89 20.63
C ARG A 7 24.42 -0.51 20.27
N PHE A 8 23.83 -0.63 19.09
CA PHE A 8 23.27 -1.90 18.61
C PHE A 8 24.28 -3.07 18.59
N LEU A 9 25.55 -2.78 18.25
CA LEU A 9 26.60 -3.80 18.21
C LEU A 9 27.11 -4.24 19.59
N ASP A 10 26.73 -3.55 20.67
CA ASP A 10 27.05 -3.97 22.03
C ASP A 10 26.08 -5.07 22.51
N LEU A 11 25.02 -5.38 21.73
CA LEU A 11 24.19 -6.56 21.97
C LEU A 11 24.93 -7.85 21.60
N PRO A 12 24.74 -8.93 22.38
CA PRO A 12 25.04 -10.29 21.93
C PRO A 12 24.39 -10.61 20.58
N ALA A 13 25.07 -11.41 19.76
CA ALA A 13 24.63 -11.73 18.41
C ALA A 13 23.25 -12.41 18.39
N GLU A 14 22.96 -13.23 19.40
CA GLU A 14 21.69 -13.92 19.59
C GLU A 14 20.53 -12.92 19.69
N LEU A 15 20.72 -11.82 20.43
CA LEU A 15 19.73 -10.77 20.57
C LEU A 15 19.58 -9.95 19.28
N ARG A 16 20.67 -9.70 18.55
CA ARG A 16 20.60 -9.05 17.22
C ARG A 16 19.81 -9.90 16.22
N LEU A 17 20.03 -11.21 16.22
CA LEU A 17 19.31 -12.15 15.38
C LEU A 17 17.81 -12.17 15.65
N MET A 18 17.39 -11.98 16.91
CA MET A 18 15.98 -11.84 17.25
C MET A 18 15.35 -10.56 16.70
N ILE A 19 16.13 -9.52 16.39
CA ILE A 19 15.62 -8.23 15.92
C ILE A 19 15.37 -8.24 14.40
N TYR A 20 16.22 -8.90 13.61
CA TYR A 20 16.11 -8.88 12.15
C TYR A 20 14.74 -9.33 11.59
N PRO A 21 14.06 -10.36 12.13
CA PRO A 21 12.71 -10.76 11.71
C PRO A 21 11.65 -9.65 11.81
N TYR A 22 11.89 -8.63 12.63
CA TYR A 22 10.96 -7.51 12.85
C TYR A 22 11.28 -6.29 11.97
N LEU A 23 12.29 -6.37 11.09
CA LEU A 23 12.68 -5.26 10.19
C LEU A 23 11.78 -5.10 8.95
N PHE A 24 10.53 -5.56 9.03
CA PHE A 24 9.50 -5.28 8.04
C PHE A 24 8.60 -4.15 8.52
N SER A 25 8.00 -3.44 7.57
CA SER A 25 7.00 -2.42 7.82
C SER A 25 5.73 -2.76 7.06
N THR A 26 4.58 -2.46 7.66
CA THR A 26 3.28 -2.56 7.01
C THR A 26 2.80 -1.14 6.76
N HIS A 27 2.59 -0.80 5.49
CA HIS A 27 2.13 0.49 5.03
C HIS A 27 0.67 0.40 4.61
N HIS A 28 -0.15 1.30 5.13
CA HIS A 28 -1.53 1.49 4.70
C HIS A 28 -1.56 2.71 3.80
N ILE A 29 -1.77 2.48 2.51
CA ILE A 29 -1.86 3.53 1.50
C ILE A 29 -3.34 3.77 1.25
N HIS A 30 -3.82 4.93 1.69
CA HIS A 30 -5.19 5.36 1.48
C HIS A 30 -5.28 6.09 0.14
N HIS A 31 -6.03 5.50 -0.80
CA HIS A 31 -6.38 6.16 -2.05
C HIS A 31 -7.79 6.75 -1.91
N PRO A 32 -7.91 8.09 -1.81
CA PRO A 32 -9.21 8.73 -1.79
C PRO A 32 -9.89 8.53 -3.15
N LEU A 33 -11.20 8.30 -3.11
CA LEU A 33 -12.03 8.31 -4.30
C LEU A 33 -12.74 9.68 -4.43
N PRO A 34 -13.31 9.98 -5.60
CA PRO A 34 -13.96 11.26 -5.85
C PRO A 34 -15.13 11.60 -4.90
N GLU A 35 -15.68 10.59 -4.21
CA GLU A 35 -16.72 10.73 -3.20
C GLU A 35 -16.11 10.68 -1.78
N PRO A 36 -16.41 11.64 -0.89
CA PRO A 36 -15.69 11.84 0.36
C PRO A 36 -15.82 10.70 1.39
N ALA A 37 -16.78 9.79 1.22
CA ALA A 37 -16.96 8.61 2.07
C ALA A 37 -16.24 7.36 1.53
N GLN A 38 -15.76 7.40 0.29
CA GLN A 38 -15.19 6.24 -0.38
C GLN A 38 -13.67 6.31 -0.42
N HIS A 39 -13.02 5.23 -0.01
CA HIS A 39 -11.59 5.07 -0.16
C HIS A 39 -11.21 3.61 -0.34
N ILE A 40 -10.04 3.41 -0.93
CA ILE A 40 -9.39 2.12 -1.10
C ILE A 40 -8.15 2.13 -0.21
N ILE A 41 -8.02 1.15 0.68
CA ILE A 41 -6.81 0.96 1.48
C ILE A 41 -5.98 -0.15 0.86
N LEU A 42 -4.80 0.20 0.36
CA LEU A 42 -3.80 -0.77 -0.06
C LEU A 42 -2.87 -1.05 1.12
N ILE A 43 -2.89 -2.30 1.60
CA ILE A 43 -1.96 -2.78 2.62
C ILE A 43 -0.78 -3.41 1.91
N ARG A 44 0.38 -2.76 2.02
CA ARG A 44 1.66 -3.23 1.48
C ARG A 44 2.62 -3.55 2.62
N ARG A 45 3.29 -4.69 2.56
CA ARG A 45 4.44 -5.00 3.42
C ARG A 45 5.73 -4.67 2.67
N SER A 46 6.74 -4.19 3.38
CA SER A 46 8.08 -3.93 2.84
C SER A 46 9.15 -4.30 3.85
N VAL A 47 10.34 -4.63 3.35
CA VAL A 47 11.53 -4.90 4.17
C VAL A 47 12.60 -3.90 3.83
N THR A 48 13.23 -3.37 4.86
CA THR A 48 14.31 -2.41 4.71
C THR A 48 15.63 -3.13 4.46
N MET A 49 16.16 -3.04 3.23
CA MET A 49 17.44 -3.64 2.86
C MET A 49 18.65 -2.80 3.29
N SER A 50 18.45 -1.60 3.86
CA SER A 50 19.55 -0.69 4.20
C SER A 50 20.45 -1.24 5.31
N ILE A 51 19.92 -2.07 6.22
CA ILE A 51 20.67 -2.68 7.32
C ILE A 51 21.81 -3.58 6.80
N LEU A 52 21.61 -4.25 5.65
CA LEU A 52 22.64 -5.06 5.00
C LEU A 52 23.84 -4.23 4.51
N ARG A 53 23.69 -2.90 4.41
CA ARG A 53 24.75 -2.00 3.94
C ARG A 53 25.52 -1.32 5.08
N THR A 54 25.29 -1.70 6.33
CA THR A 54 25.92 -1.04 7.48
C THR A 54 27.37 -1.47 7.70
N CYS A 55 27.61 -2.74 8.04
CA CYS A 55 28.94 -3.33 8.16
C CYS A 55 28.93 -4.84 7.86
N GLN A 56 30.12 -5.44 7.71
CA GLN A 56 30.24 -6.87 7.37
C GLN A 56 29.63 -7.81 8.42
N ALA A 57 29.82 -7.51 9.72
CA ALA A 57 29.26 -8.33 10.79
C ALA A 57 27.72 -8.38 10.72
N VAL A 58 27.08 -7.22 10.61
CA VAL A 58 25.62 -7.12 10.45
C VAL A 58 25.16 -7.77 9.16
N TYR A 59 25.89 -7.61 8.05
CA TYR A 59 25.55 -8.26 6.78
C TYR A 59 25.45 -9.78 6.95
N HIS A 60 26.48 -10.42 7.51
CA HIS A 60 26.50 -11.88 7.66
C HIS A 60 25.42 -12.40 8.60
N GLU A 61 25.11 -11.67 9.68
CA GLU A 61 24.03 -12.05 10.60
C GLU A 61 22.63 -11.84 9.99
N ALA A 62 22.41 -10.72 9.32
CA ALA A 62 21.08 -10.28 8.89
C ALA A 62 20.66 -10.84 7.53
N TYR A 63 21.61 -11.24 6.68
CA TYR A 63 21.34 -11.65 5.30
C TYR A 63 20.30 -12.78 5.21
N GLY A 64 20.49 -13.86 5.98
CA GLY A 64 19.56 -15.00 6.00
C GLY A 64 18.13 -14.61 6.41
N PRO A 65 17.93 -14.04 7.62
CA PRO A 65 16.60 -13.59 8.06
C PRO A 65 15.93 -12.62 7.08
N ILE A 66 16.66 -11.66 6.53
CA ILE A 66 16.11 -10.65 5.61
C ILE A 66 15.76 -11.26 4.26
N GLN A 67 16.58 -12.17 3.74
CA GLN A 67 16.29 -12.87 2.50
C GLN A 67 15.03 -13.75 2.63
N ASN A 68 14.87 -14.44 3.77
CA ASN A 68 13.68 -15.22 4.06
C ASN A 68 12.44 -14.33 4.11
N LEU A 69 12.50 -13.22 4.86
CA LEU A 69 11.43 -12.23 4.89
C LEU A 69 11.07 -11.71 3.49
N ALA A 70 12.06 -11.30 2.70
CA ALA A 70 11.84 -10.77 1.36
C ALA A 70 11.17 -11.81 0.44
N THR A 71 11.62 -13.07 0.52
CA THR A 71 11.06 -14.19 -0.25
C THR A 71 9.62 -14.47 0.15
N ASP A 72 9.33 -14.53 1.45
CA ASP A 72 7.99 -14.73 1.99
C ASP A 72 7.03 -13.60 1.58
N PHE A 73 7.51 -12.36 1.55
CA PHE A 73 6.69 -11.23 1.09
C PHE A 73 6.42 -11.25 -0.40
N ILE A 74 7.41 -11.57 -1.22
CA ILE A 74 7.26 -11.53 -2.69
C ILE A 74 6.43 -12.72 -3.18
N LEU A 75 6.69 -13.92 -2.64
CA LEU A 75 6.11 -15.16 -3.17
C LEU A 75 4.81 -15.56 -2.48
N HIS A 76 4.67 -15.29 -1.17
CA HIS A 76 3.62 -15.91 -0.37
C HIS A 76 2.58 -14.92 0.19
N THR A 77 2.90 -13.63 0.25
CA THR A 77 1.99 -12.62 0.82
C THR A 77 1.64 -11.53 -0.21
N PRO A 78 0.62 -11.75 -1.07
CA PRO A 78 0.19 -10.71 -1.99
C PRO A 78 -0.30 -9.47 -1.22
N PRO A 79 -0.13 -8.25 -1.78
CA PRO A 79 -0.74 -7.05 -1.24
C PRO A 79 -2.24 -7.23 -1.01
N ARG A 80 -2.75 -6.72 0.11
CA ARG A 80 -4.17 -6.79 0.43
C ARG A 80 -4.84 -5.46 0.12
N VAL A 81 -6.04 -5.53 -0.42
CA VAL A 81 -6.87 -4.36 -0.69
C VAL A 81 -8.10 -4.45 0.20
N ILE A 82 -8.34 -3.40 0.97
CA ILE A 82 -9.59 -3.22 1.70
C ILE A 82 -10.40 -2.19 0.94
N LEU A 83 -11.60 -2.61 0.54
CA LEU A 83 -12.58 -1.76 -0.13
C LEU A 83 -13.62 -1.32 0.91
N THR A 84 -14.01 -0.06 0.85
CA THR A 84 -15.20 0.41 1.57
C THR A 84 -16.44 -0.31 1.02
N PRO A 85 -17.49 -0.55 1.85
CA PRO A 85 -18.66 -1.32 1.43
C PRO A 85 -19.30 -0.83 0.13
N MET A 86 -19.39 0.49 -0.05
CA MET A 86 -19.96 1.10 -1.26
C MET A 86 -19.17 0.75 -2.53
N VAL A 87 -17.83 0.83 -2.46
CA VAL A 87 -16.96 0.48 -3.59
C VAL A 87 -17.05 -1.01 -3.93
N ARG A 88 -17.27 -1.86 -2.93
CA ARG A 88 -17.43 -3.31 -3.12
C ARG A 88 -18.70 -3.64 -3.90
N GLU A 89 -19.81 -2.96 -3.62
CA GLU A 89 -21.07 -3.13 -4.35
C GLU A 89 -20.92 -2.70 -5.82
N GLU A 90 -20.27 -1.56 -6.07
CA GLU A 90 -20.01 -1.07 -7.43
C GLU A 90 -19.14 -2.04 -8.23
N ILE A 91 -18.03 -2.53 -7.67
CA ILE A 91 -17.16 -3.50 -8.35
C ILE A 91 -17.90 -4.82 -8.66
N SER A 92 -18.80 -5.24 -7.77
CA SER A 92 -19.62 -6.45 -7.99
C SER A 92 -20.56 -6.28 -9.18
N SER A 93 -21.09 -5.07 -9.41
CA SER A 93 -21.97 -4.76 -10.54
C SER A 93 -21.25 -4.80 -11.90
N VAL A 94 -19.94 -4.50 -11.91
CA VAL A 94 -19.11 -4.47 -13.13
C VAL A 94 -18.68 -5.88 -13.58
N GLY A 95 -18.99 -6.93 -12.81
CA GLY A 95 -18.75 -8.32 -13.21
C GLY A 95 -17.28 -8.76 -13.11
N PHE A 96 -16.44 -8.05 -12.34
CA PHE A 96 -15.14 -8.57 -11.95
C PHE A 96 -15.36 -9.73 -10.97
N GLY A 97 -15.21 -10.96 -11.45
CA GLY A 97 -15.33 -12.16 -10.62
C GLY A 97 -14.50 -12.05 -9.34
N ALA A 98 -14.99 -12.65 -8.25
CA ALA A 98 -14.55 -12.47 -6.86
C ALA A 98 -13.06 -12.74 -6.55
N ASP A 99 -12.24 -13.09 -7.53
CA ASP A 99 -10.83 -13.39 -7.38
C ASP A 99 -9.92 -12.25 -7.85
N ILE A 100 -9.76 -11.26 -6.98
CA ILE A 100 -8.91 -10.07 -7.14
C ILE A 100 -7.46 -10.34 -6.65
N ARG A 101 -7.05 -11.62 -6.51
CA ARG A 101 -5.71 -11.97 -5.97
C ARG A 101 -4.51 -11.48 -6.78
N SER A 102 -4.71 -11.02 -8.02
CA SER A 102 -3.62 -10.50 -8.85
C SER A 102 -3.51 -8.97 -8.73
N VAL A 103 -2.37 -8.46 -8.29
CA VAL A 103 -2.05 -7.02 -8.24
C VAL A 103 -2.28 -6.35 -9.60
N ARG A 104 -2.00 -7.05 -10.71
CA ARG A 104 -2.32 -6.57 -12.06
C ARG A 104 -3.83 -6.39 -12.26
N ARG A 105 -4.67 -7.32 -11.79
CA ARG A 105 -6.13 -7.21 -11.87
C ARG A 105 -6.66 -6.11 -10.95
N ILE A 106 -6.05 -5.90 -9.79
CA ILE A 106 -6.34 -4.76 -8.90
C ILE A 106 -6.08 -3.45 -9.62
N PHE A 107 -4.87 -3.28 -10.18
CA PHE A 107 -4.51 -2.07 -10.92
C PHE A 107 -5.42 -1.84 -12.12
N ILE A 108 -5.76 -2.90 -12.86
CA ILE A 108 -6.72 -2.82 -13.97
C ILE A 108 -8.10 -2.42 -13.45
N ALA A 109 -8.62 -3.06 -12.40
CA ALA A 109 -9.92 -2.74 -11.82
C ALA A 109 -9.97 -1.29 -11.31
N ILE A 110 -8.95 -0.84 -10.57
CA ILE A 110 -8.84 0.55 -10.11
C ILE A 110 -8.79 1.51 -11.30
N SER A 111 -8.00 1.20 -12.34
CA SER A 111 -7.90 2.05 -13.54
C SER A 111 -9.22 2.12 -14.32
N VAL A 112 -9.95 1.01 -14.40
CA VAL A 112 -11.27 0.93 -15.04
C VAL A 112 -12.30 1.74 -14.24
N VAL A 113 -12.36 1.57 -12.92
CA VAL A 113 -13.24 2.35 -12.04
C VAL A 113 -12.93 3.85 -12.14
N TYR A 114 -11.65 4.24 -12.07
CA TYR A 114 -11.25 5.63 -12.24
C TYR A 114 -11.65 6.20 -13.61
N SER A 115 -11.51 5.42 -14.68
CA SER A 115 -11.90 5.84 -16.03
C SER A 115 -13.41 6.01 -16.15
N HIS A 116 -14.19 5.11 -15.53
CA HIS A 116 -15.66 5.20 -15.53
C HIS A 116 -16.16 6.41 -14.74
N LEU A 117 -15.66 6.63 -13.52
CA LEU A 117 -15.98 7.80 -12.70
C LEU A 117 -15.59 9.10 -13.38
N ARG A 118 -14.45 9.11 -14.09
CA ARG A 118 -14.03 10.27 -14.91
C ARG A 118 -14.99 10.53 -16.06
N MET A 119 -15.49 9.49 -16.73
CA MET A 119 -16.44 9.64 -17.83
C MET A 119 -17.80 10.17 -17.36
N GLN A 120 -18.30 9.72 -16.20
CA GLN A 120 -19.56 10.23 -15.64
C GLN A 120 -19.47 11.71 -15.22
N ARG A 121 -18.29 12.21 -14.82
CA ARG A 121 -18.11 13.63 -14.50
C ARG A 121 -18.05 14.54 -15.73
N SER A 122 -17.59 14.04 -16.88
CA SER A 122 -17.52 14.85 -18.10
C SER A 122 -18.89 15.15 -18.73
N SER A 123 -19.96 14.42 -18.37
CA SER A 123 -21.32 14.71 -18.85
C SER A 123 -22.09 15.71 -17.97
N ALA A 124 -21.58 16.04 -16.78
CA ALA A 124 -22.16 17.01 -15.86
C ALA A 124 -21.44 18.37 -15.95
N VAL A 125 -21.40 18.97 -17.14
CA VAL A 125 -21.12 20.41 -17.27
C VAL A 125 -22.45 21.12 -17.04
N PRO A 126 -22.64 21.86 -15.93
CA PRO A 126 -23.83 22.70 -15.79
C PRO A 126 -23.74 23.78 -16.87
N VAL A 127 -24.68 23.73 -17.81
CA VAL A 127 -24.96 24.84 -18.73
C VAL A 127 -25.28 26.04 -17.85
N GLN A 128 -24.34 26.97 -17.71
CA GLN A 128 -24.62 28.28 -17.14
C GLN A 128 -25.61 28.98 -18.08
N SER A 129 -26.89 28.88 -17.76
CA SER A 129 -27.92 29.74 -18.32
C SER A 129 -27.62 31.16 -17.85
N HIS A 130 -26.89 31.90 -18.69
CA HIS A 130 -26.76 33.35 -18.58
C HIS A 130 -28.15 33.96 -18.75
N ASN A 131 -28.82 34.25 -17.64
CA ASN A 131 -29.96 35.15 -17.61
C ASN A 131 -29.43 36.56 -17.89
N ILE A 132 -29.57 37.00 -19.15
CA ILE A 132 -29.44 38.39 -19.55
C ILE A 132 -30.73 39.08 -19.08
N LEU A 133 -30.63 39.83 -18.00
CA LEU A 133 -31.60 40.83 -17.58
C LEU A 133 -31.00 42.21 -17.89
N ASP A 134 -31.21 42.64 -19.14
CA ASP A 134 -31.25 44.04 -19.57
C ASP A 134 -32.59 44.13 -20.33
N GLY A 135 -33.50 45.07 -20.15
CA GLY A 135 -33.58 46.35 -19.46
C GLY A 135 -34.82 47.03 -20.04
#